data_AF-A0A3Q3GUC6-F1
#
_entry.id   AF-A0A3Q3GUC6-F1
#
_cell.length_a   1.000
_cell.length_b   1.000
_cell.length_c   1.000
_cell.angle_alpha   90.00
_cell.angle_beta   90.00
_cell.angle_gamma   90.00
#
_symmetry.space_group_name_H-M   'P 1'
#
loop_
_entity.id
_entity.type
_entity.pdbx_description
1 polymer ?
#
loop_
_entity_poly.entity_id
_entity_poly.type
_entity_poly.pdbx_seq_one_letter_code
_entity_poly.pdbx_strand_id
1 'polypeptide(L)'
;MTLKRSHSRFKLLSVKNPQNRLDPSLYHDISVKSRPTGSRLTAAVNTSPVLSSDLSTSITARQYDLKPGVSKCEAGRLLFDTHAVVRLFEENGFTTQQAEVMVQVLVRMTRSNMEVIYSDMVTKVQQEIMLQRVMSQIASVKKEMIILEKSEFSTLLAENEKLKVELLQMKIQLADVMNKVRSDTILDMNLEKSRVKELKADHERKLLETRTDIMEMTAEQDRYLTQTNMKIDTEVAGLKTMLESHKLDTIKYLAGSVFTCLTVVLGFYRIWM
;
A
#
# COMPACT_ATOMS: atom_id res chain seq x y z
N MET A 1 2.78 38.71 34.59
CA MET A 1 1.49 37.96 34.57
C MET A 1 1.17 37.42 33.17
N THR A 2 2.03 36.58 32.56
CA THR A 2 1.81 36.08 31.19
C THR A 2 2.31 34.64 30.96
N LEU A 3 2.59 33.88 32.02
CA LEU A 3 3.05 32.48 31.90
C LEU A 3 1.97 31.42 32.25
N LYS A 4 0.76 31.86 32.64
CA LYS A 4 -0.34 30.94 33.01
C LYS A 4 -1.32 30.62 31.88
N ARG A 5 -1.17 31.21 30.68
CA ARG A 5 -2.17 31.07 29.59
C ARG A 5 -1.87 29.94 28.59
N SER A 6 -0.65 29.40 28.57
CA SER A 6 -0.27 28.31 27.65
C SER A 6 -0.71 26.93 28.15
N HIS A 7 -0.73 26.71 29.47
CA HIS A 7 -1.04 25.41 30.06
C HIS A 7 -2.52 24.99 29.92
N SER A 8 -3.43 25.93 29.64
CA SER A 8 -4.86 25.65 29.48
C SER A 8 -5.23 25.18 28.06
N ARG A 9 -4.39 25.41 27.04
CA ARG A 9 -4.67 24.92 25.68
C ARG A 9 -4.21 23.47 25.46
N PHE A 10 -3.25 22.99 26.24
CA PHE A 10 -2.76 21.61 26.13
C PHE A 10 -3.70 20.57 26.76
N LYS A 11 -4.58 20.98 27.69
CA LYS A 11 -5.59 20.10 28.30
C LYS A 11 -6.84 19.87 27.43
N LEU A 12 -7.02 20.60 26.33
CA LEU A 12 -8.18 20.41 25.43
C LEU A 12 -7.96 19.30 24.38
N LEU A 13 -6.73 18.80 24.24
CA LEU A 13 -6.35 17.79 23.23
C LEU A 13 -6.18 16.39 23.80
N SER A 14 -6.39 16.18 25.10
CA SER A 14 -6.29 14.87 25.71
C SER A 14 -7.66 14.38 26.18
N VAL A 15 -8.13 13.32 25.51
CA VAL A 15 -9.21 12.40 25.88
C VAL A 15 -10.64 12.82 25.55
N LYS A 16 -11.10 12.35 24.39
CA LYS A 16 -12.41 11.68 24.24
C LYS A 16 -12.33 10.61 23.16
N ASN A 17 -12.12 9.37 23.58
CA ASN A 17 -12.54 8.16 22.86
C ASN A 17 -13.46 7.44 23.85
N PRO A 18 -14.67 7.00 23.45
CA PRO A 18 -14.79 5.60 23.01
C PRO A 18 -15.91 5.35 21.98
N GLN A 19 -15.61 4.53 20.97
CA GLN A 19 -16.49 3.54 20.30
C GLN A 19 -16.28 3.53 18.77
N ASN A 20 -15.30 2.74 18.34
CA ASN A 20 -15.47 1.86 17.18
C ASN A 20 -14.46 0.73 17.35
N ARG A 21 -14.89 -0.34 18.02
CA ARG A 21 -14.25 -1.65 17.92
C ARG A 21 -14.47 -2.10 16.48
N LEU A 22 -13.41 -2.09 15.67
CA LEU A 22 -13.37 -2.89 14.46
C LEU A 22 -13.04 -4.32 14.91
N ASP A 23 -13.98 -5.23 14.71
CA ASP A 23 -13.86 -6.65 15.03
C ASP A 23 -12.68 -7.30 14.25
N PRO A 24 -11.79 -8.06 14.91
CA PRO A 24 -10.65 -8.70 14.24
C PRO A 24 -10.96 -10.01 13.48
N SER A 25 -12.21 -10.37 13.19
CA SER A 25 -12.56 -11.76 12.81
C SER A 25 -13.07 -11.95 11.37
N LEU A 26 -12.46 -11.34 10.36
CA LEU A 26 -12.84 -11.64 8.97
C LEU A 26 -11.69 -11.69 7.97
N TYR A 27 -10.64 -12.44 8.27
CA TYR A 27 -9.73 -12.97 7.24
C TYR A 27 -9.26 -14.36 7.66
N HIS A 28 -10.04 -15.38 7.29
CA HIS A 28 -9.57 -16.77 7.26
C HIS A 28 -9.32 -17.16 5.80
N ASP A 29 -8.13 -17.72 5.59
CA ASP A 29 -7.72 -18.66 4.53
C ASP A 29 -8.00 -18.33 3.07
N ILE A 30 -6.93 -18.01 2.32
CA ILE A 30 -6.53 -18.83 1.18
C ILE A 30 -5.01 -19.03 1.21
N SER A 31 -4.61 -20.21 1.67
CA SER A 31 -3.28 -20.78 1.48
C SER A 31 -3.16 -21.31 0.04
N VAL A 32 -2.27 -20.73 -0.77
CA VAL A 32 -1.72 -21.41 -1.95
C VAL A 32 -0.19 -21.33 -1.89
N LYS A 33 0.38 -22.52 -1.81
CA LYS A 33 1.80 -22.85 -1.72
C LYS A 33 2.38 -22.95 -3.13
N SER A 34 3.40 -22.16 -3.45
CA SER A 34 4.35 -22.47 -4.54
C SER A 34 5.73 -21.91 -4.23
N ARG A 35 6.73 -22.79 -4.32
CA ARG A 35 8.17 -22.58 -4.07
C ARG A 35 8.83 -21.65 -5.12
N PRO A 36 10.04 -21.12 -4.84
CA PRO A 36 10.70 -20.10 -5.65
C PRO A 36 11.78 -20.68 -6.56
N THR A 37 11.94 -20.14 -7.78
CA THR A 37 13.27 -20.09 -8.43
C THR A 37 13.39 -18.95 -9.44
N GLY A 38 14.28 -18.02 -9.09
CA GLY A 38 15.12 -17.16 -9.93
C GLY A 38 14.66 -16.73 -11.34
N SER A 39 14.45 -15.42 -11.50
CA SER A 39 15.01 -14.70 -12.66
C SER A 39 15.28 -13.25 -12.29
N ARG A 40 16.52 -12.88 -12.58
CA ARG A 40 17.18 -11.60 -12.34
C ARG A 40 16.76 -10.65 -13.46
N LEU A 41 16.06 -9.57 -13.13
CA LEU A 41 15.85 -8.44 -14.05
C LEU A 41 16.17 -7.15 -13.31
N THR A 42 17.28 -6.56 -13.72
CA THR A 42 17.73 -5.22 -13.36
C THR A 42 16.86 -4.20 -14.08
N ALA A 43 16.09 -3.40 -13.34
CA ALA A 43 15.42 -2.22 -13.88
C ALA A 43 15.88 -1.01 -13.06
N ALA A 44 16.61 -0.12 -13.76
CA ALA A 44 17.06 1.15 -13.25
C ALA A 44 15.86 2.05 -12.92
N VAL A 45 15.73 2.42 -11.66
CA VAL A 45 14.82 3.49 -11.23
C VAL A 45 15.67 4.72 -10.98
N ASN A 46 15.54 5.69 -11.88
CA ASN A 46 16.06 7.04 -11.70
C ASN A 46 15.20 7.75 -10.65
N THR A 47 15.65 7.75 -9.40
CA THR A 47 15.21 8.73 -8.40
C THR A 47 16.12 9.94 -8.46
N SER A 48 15.54 11.07 -8.88
CA SER A 48 16.11 12.41 -8.76
C SER A 48 16.59 12.69 -7.34
N PRO A 49 17.71 13.42 -7.16
CA PRO A 49 18.23 13.69 -5.83
C PRO A 49 17.30 14.68 -5.13
N VAL A 50 16.66 14.20 -4.06
CA VAL A 50 16.10 15.07 -3.02
C VAL A 50 17.27 15.88 -2.50
N LEU A 51 17.17 17.20 -2.66
CA LEU A 51 18.06 18.18 -2.06
C LEU A 51 17.89 18.05 -0.54
N SER A 52 18.68 17.17 0.07
CA SER A 52 18.93 17.20 1.50
C SER A 52 19.55 18.55 1.79
N SER A 53 18.70 19.50 2.17
CA SER A 53 19.12 20.72 2.84
C SER A 53 19.78 20.28 4.13
N ASP A 54 21.08 20.07 4.06
CA ASP A 54 21.96 20.00 5.22
C ASP A 54 21.75 21.30 5.98
N LEU A 55 20.83 21.29 6.94
CA LEU A 55 20.79 22.27 8.01
C LEU A 55 21.97 21.95 8.93
N SER A 56 23.16 22.19 8.39
CA SER A 56 24.39 22.30 9.14
C SER A 56 24.26 23.61 9.91
N THR A 57 23.53 23.56 11.02
CA THR A 57 23.85 24.39 12.18
C THR A 57 25.22 23.94 12.67
N SER A 58 26.24 24.28 11.88
CA SER A 58 27.58 24.44 12.39
C SER A 58 27.45 25.57 13.39
N ILE A 59 27.22 25.20 14.64
CA ILE A 59 27.74 25.94 15.78
C ILE A 59 29.25 25.84 15.59
N THR A 60 29.78 26.59 14.63
CA THR A 60 31.19 26.90 14.60
C THR A 60 31.33 27.66 15.89
N ALA A 61 31.86 26.99 16.91
CA ALA A 61 32.45 27.65 18.06
C ALA A 61 33.44 28.63 17.44
N ARG A 62 32.98 29.85 17.21
CA ARG A 62 33.77 30.95 16.68
C ARG A 62 34.78 31.18 17.77
N GLN A 63 35.90 30.49 17.61
CA GLN A 63 37.11 30.63 18.37
C GLN A 63 37.30 32.13 18.49
N TYR A 64 37.10 32.62 19.71
CA TYR A 64 37.24 34.01 20.07
C TYR A 64 38.74 34.32 20.02
N ASP A 65 39.29 34.39 18.82
CA ASP A 65 40.65 34.83 18.59
C ASP A 65 40.64 36.35 18.69
N LEU A 66 40.58 36.82 19.94
CA LEU A 66 40.79 38.21 20.29
C LEU A 66 42.29 38.49 20.17
N LYS A 67 42.71 38.95 19.00
CA LYS A 67 43.79 39.93 18.92
C LYS A 67 43.27 41.26 18.41
N PRO A 68 42.69 42.09 19.29
CA PRO A 68 42.57 43.50 19.01
C PRO A 68 43.99 44.04 19.04
N GLY A 69 44.42 44.66 17.95
CA GLY A 69 45.66 45.42 17.95
C GLY A 69 45.56 46.42 19.08
N VAL A 70 46.30 46.18 20.15
CA VAL A 70 46.42 47.09 21.28
C VAL A 70 47.08 48.34 20.70
N SER A 71 46.25 49.30 20.29
CA SER A 71 46.67 50.68 20.17
C SER A 71 47.26 51.00 21.54
N LYS A 72 48.59 51.14 21.58
CA LYS A 72 49.39 51.44 22.76
C LYS A 72 48.72 52.63 23.44
N CYS A 73 47.87 52.33 24.43
CA CYS A 73 47.24 53.32 25.29
C CYS A 73 48.38 54.18 25.84
N GLU A 74 48.18 55.47 26.06
CA GLU A 74 49.19 56.44 26.48
C GLU A 74 49.93 56.02 27.79
N ALA A 75 50.74 54.98 27.74
CA ALA A 75 51.48 54.37 28.84
C ALA A 75 52.70 55.21 29.21
N GLY A 76 52.63 56.51 28.93
CA GLY A 76 53.74 57.44 28.96
C GLY A 76 53.47 58.71 29.76
N ARG A 77 52.26 58.94 30.28
CA ARG A 77 52.08 60.03 31.25
C ARG A 77 52.48 59.51 32.62
N LEU A 78 53.77 59.65 32.92
CA LEU A 78 54.25 59.60 34.29
C LEU A 78 53.53 60.73 35.05
N LEU A 79 52.50 60.37 35.82
CA LEU A 79 51.85 61.27 36.78
C LEU A 79 52.78 61.60 37.97
N PHE A 80 54.02 61.15 37.89
CA PHE A 80 55.00 61.17 38.95
C PHE A 80 56.01 62.28 38.68
N ASP A 81 55.96 63.34 39.48
CA ASP A 81 56.99 64.36 39.48
C ASP A 81 58.25 63.80 40.14
N THR A 82 59.20 63.40 39.28
CA THR A 82 60.47 62.79 39.70
C THR A 82 61.29 63.77 40.56
N HIS A 83 61.23 65.08 40.25
CA HIS A 83 62.03 66.09 40.91
C HIS A 83 61.48 66.47 42.30
N ALA A 84 60.16 66.54 42.44
CA ALA A 84 59.54 66.76 43.76
C ALA A 84 59.87 65.64 44.75
N VAL A 85 59.90 64.38 44.28
CA VAL A 85 60.23 63.24 45.14
C VAL A 85 61.71 63.17 45.49
N VAL A 86 62.61 63.55 44.58
CA VAL A 86 64.05 63.68 44.89
C VAL A 86 64.25 64.71 46.00
N ARG A 87 63.64 65.90 45.89
CA ARG A 87 63.74 66.94 46.93
C ARG A 87 63.20 66.49 48.28
N LEU A 88 62.09 65.74 48.30
CA LEU A 88 61.56 65.16 49.53
C LEU A 88 62.56 64.19 50.18
N PHE A 89 63.26 63.37 49.40
CA PHE A 89 64.27 62.47 49.95
C PHE A 89 65.49 63.22 50.48
N GLU A 90 65.92 64.29 49.80
CA GLU A 90 67.01 65.15 50.29
C GLU A 90 66.66 65.84 51.62
N GLU A 91 65.42 66.35 51.76
CA GLU A 91 64.91 66.94 53.01
C GLU A 91 64.86 65.93 54.18
N ASN A 92 64.72 64.64 53.88
CA ASN A 92 64.72 63.56 54.86
C ASN A 92 66.12 62.97 55.13
N GLY A 93 67.18 63.62 54.67
CA GLY A 93 68.57 63.27 55.01
C GLY A 93 69.25 62.28 54.06
N PHE A 94 68.68 62.01 52.89
CA PHE A 94 69.35 61.24 51.83
C PHE A 94 70.29 62.12 51.01
N THR A 95 71.40 61.55 50.54
CA THR A 95 72.24 62.24 49.55
C THR A 95 71.52 62.30 48.19
N THR A 96 71.77 63.34 47.40
CA THR A 96 71.16 63.52 46.06
C THR A 96 71.30 62.26 45.20
N GLN A 97 72.47 61.61 45.20
CA GLN A 97 72.70 60.38 44.44
C GLN A 97 71.84 59.21 44.93
N GLN A 98 71.65 59.06 46.24
CA GLN A 98 70.81 58.00 46.81
C GLN A 98 69.32 58.26 46.51
N ALA A 99 68.87 59.51 46.60
CA ALA A 99 67.51 59.92 46.27
C ALA A 99 67.18 59.66 44.79
N GLU A 100 68.08 60.01 43.87
CA GLU A 100 67.92 59.76 42.43
C GLU A 100 67.82 58.26 42.11
N VAL A 101 68.69 57.43 42.69
CA VAL A 101 68.66 55.96 42.46
C VAL A 101 67.35 55.36 42.97
N MET A 102 66.89 55.77 44.15
CA MET A 102 65.66 55.26 44.75
C MET A 102 64.43 55.65 43.93
N VAL A 103 64.38 56.90 43.46
CA VAL A 103 63.32 57.37 42.55
C VAL A 103 63.38 56.64 41.19
N GLN A 104 64.57 56.36 40.66
CA GLN A 104 64.73 55.61 39.42
C GLN A 104 64.22 54.16 39.55
N VAL A 105 64.40 53.51 40.71
CA VAL A 105 63.85 52.18 40.99
C VAL A 105 62.32 52.24 41.08
N LEU A 106 61.77 53.24 41.78
CA LEU A 106 60.31 53.44 41.87
C LEU A 106 59.68 53.65 40.49
N VAL A 107 60.25 54.53 39.66
CA VAL A 107 59.77 54.78 38.30
C VAL A 107 59.85 53.51 37.44
N ARG A 108 60.90 52.69 37.58
CA ARG A 108 61.00 51.39 36.89
C ARG A 108 59.93 50.39 37.37
N MET A 109 59.73 50.28 38.67
CA MET A 109 58.72 49.38 39.27
C MET A 109 57.30 49.79 38.89
N THR A 110 56.97 51.09 38.99
CA THR A 110 55.66 51.63 38.59
C THR A 110 55.40 51.42 37.10
N ARG A 111 56.41 51.63 36.24
CA ARG A 111 56.27 51.38 34.81
C ARG A 111 56.00 49.91 34.51
N SER A 112 56.76 48.99 35.12
CA SER A 112 56.56 47.55 34.94
C SER A 112 55.19 47.09 35.47
N ASN A 113 54.74 47.60 36.63
CA ASN A 113 53.42 47.29 37.16
C ASN A 113 52.30 47.85 36.28
N MET A 114 52.45 49.07 35.74
CA MET A 114 51.49 49.64 34.79
C MET A 114 51.41 48.82 33.50
N GLU A 115 52.53 48.32 32.97
CA GLU A 115 52.54 47.48 31.77
C GLU A 115 51.72 46.19 31.96
N VAL A 116 51.88 45.51 33.10
CA VAL A 116 51.09 44.32 33.45
C VAL A 116 49.60 44.65 33.64
N ILE A 117 49.28 45.76 34.32
CA ILE A 117 47.88 46.18 34.48
C ILE A 117 47.25 46.50 33.13
N TYR A 118 47.95 47.22 32.24
CA TYR A 118 47.44 47.56 30.93
C TYR A 118 47.38 46.37 29.96
N SER A 119 48.19 45.32 30.15
CA SER A 119 48.06 44.09 29.35
C SER A 119 46.79 43.31 29.68
N ASP A 120 46.38 43.32 30.95
CA ASP A 120 45.21 42.57 31.42
C ASP A 120 43.92 43.39 31.37
N MET A 121 44.02 44.72 31.31
CA MET A 121 42.87 45.61 31.17
C MET A 121 42.36 45.72 29.73
N VAL A 122 41.04 45.81 29.60
CA VAL A 122 40.38 46.09 28.32
C VAL A 122 40.13 47.60 28.18
N THR A 123 40.53 48.16 27.05
CA THR A 123 40.26 49.57 26.74
C THR A 123 38.77 49.79 26.46
N LYS A 124 38.24 50.97 26.81
CA LYS A 124 36.83 51.33 26.52
C LYS A 124 36.49 51.21 25.04
N VAL A 125 37.42 51.62 24.18
CA VAL A 125 37.28 51.51 22.71
C VAL A 125 37.14 50.04 22.28
N GLN A 126 37.97 49.16 22.82
CA GLN A 126 37.91 47.73 22.51
C GLN A 126 36.64 47.06 23.03
N GLN A 127 36.14 47.48 24.20
CA GLN A 127 34.84 47.06 24.72
C GLN A 127 33.69 47.49 23.79
N GLU A 128 33.70 48.73 23.29
CA GLU A 128 32.68 49.24 22.36
C GLU A 128 32.69 48.50 21.02
N ILE A 129 33.87 48.25 20.45
CA ILE A 129 34.01 47.47 19.21
C ILE A 129 33.44 46.06 19.40
N MET A 130 33.76 45.40 20.51
CA MET A 130 33.23 44.07 20.81
C MET A 130 31.71 44.12 20.97
N LEU A 131 31.17 45.12 21.66
CA LEU A 131 29.73 45.29 21.84
C LEU A 131 29.01 45.48 20.49
N GLN A 132 29.52 46.35 19.62
CA GLN A 132 28.98 46.57 18.28
C GLN A 132 28.99 45.28 17.45
N ARG A 133 30.05 44.47 17.56
CA ARG A 133 30.13 43.16 16.88
C ARG A 133 29.06 42.20 17.39
N VAL A 134 28.87 42.10 18.71
CA VAL A 134 27.82 41.24 19.30
C VAL A 134 26.44 41.73 18.89
N MET A 135 26.19 43.03 18.92
CA MET A 135 24.92 43.62 18.46
C MET A 135 24.64 43.31 16.99
N SER A 136 25.65 43.40 16.13
CA SER A 136 25.53 43.03 14.71
C SER A 136 25.19 41.55 14.53
N GLN A 137 25.79 40.65 15.33
CA GLN A 137 25.50 39.22 15.26
C GLN A 137 24.05 38.93 15.71
N ILE A 138 23.60 39.56 16.80
CA ILE A 138 22.22 39.43 17.28
C ILE A 138 21.24 39.94 16.21
N ALA A 139 21.55 41.06 15.54
CA ALA A 139 20.73 41.58 14.46
C ALA A 139 20.64 40.61 13.26
N SER A 140 21.74 39.92 12.92
CA SER A 140 21.75 38.89 11.88
C SER A 140 20.86 37.70 12.25
N VAL A 141 21.04 37.13 13.44
CA VAL A 141 20.24 35.99 13.93
C VAL A 141 18.75 36.35 13.98
N LYS A 142 18.41 37.58 14.41
CA LYS A 142 17.03 38.06 14.40
C LYS A 142 16.45 38.12 12.99
N LYS A 143 17.23 38.57 12.00
CA LYS A 143 16.81 38.61 10.59
C LYS A 143 16.56 37.19 10.06
N GLU A 144 17.47 36.26 10.34
CA GLU A 144 17.33 34.85 9.96
C GLU A 144 16.08 34.22 10.58
N MET A 145 15.83 34.45 11.87
CA MET A 145 14.61 33.98 12.54
C MET A 145 13.34 34.50 11.88
N ILE A 146 13.28 35.80 11.52
CA ILE A 146 12.12 36.39 10.84
C ILE A 146 11.94 35.80 9.43
N ILE A 147 13.02 35.57 8.70
CA ILE A 147 12.97 34.95 7.37
C ILE A 147 12.44 33.52 7.50
N LEU A 148 12.93 32.76 8.48
CA LEU A 148 12.49 31.40 8.75
C LEU A 148 10.99 31.35 9.10
N GLU A 149 10.55 32.19 10.04
CA GLU A 149 9.15 32.26 10.48
C GLU A 149 8.20 32.75 9.39
N LYS A 150 8.62 33.63 8.49
CA LYS A 150 7.74 34.18 7.45
C LYS A 150 7.80 33.42 6.13
N SER A 151 9.00 33.10 5.66
CA SER A 151 9.20 32.50 4.33
C SER A 151 8.99 31.00 4.37
N GLU A 152 9.74 30.30 5.23
CA GLU A 152 9.72 28.83 5.23
C GLU A 152 8.46 28.27 5.87
N PHE A 153 8.03 28.83 7.01
CA PHE A 153 6.79 28.39 7.64
C PHE A 153 5.56 28.65 6.76
N SER A 154 5.49 29.80 6.07
CA SER A 154 4.37 30.08 5.16
C SER A 154 4.39 29.16 3.94
N THR A 155 5.58 28.84 3.41
CA THR A 155 5.72 27.90 2.29
C THR A 155 5.29 26.50 2.72
N LEU A 156 5.76 26.03 3.88
CA LEU A 156 5.40 24.73 4.42
C LEU A 156 3.90 24.61 4.71
N LEU A 157 3.27 25.68 5.22
CA LEU A 157 1.83 25.72 5.44
C LEU A 157 1.06 25.59 4.11
N ALA A 158 1.46 26.36 3.09
CA ALA A 158 0.84 26.31 1.77
C ALA A 158 1.01 24.93 1.10
N GLU A 159 2.20 24.31 1.22
CA GLU A 159 2.45 22.96 0.74
C GLU A 159 1.61 21.92 1.50
N ASN A 160 1.46 22.07 2.82
CA ASN A 160 0.63 21.17 3.62
C ASN A 160 -0.86 21.25 3.22
N GLU A 161 -1.38 22.46 3.02
CA GLU A 161 -2.74 22.68 2.54
C GLU A 161 -2.94 22.10 1.13
N LYS A 162 -1.99 22.31 0.22
CA LYS A 162 -2.00 21.73 -1.13
C LYS A 162 -2.04 20.20 -1.08
N LEU A 163 -1.14 19.57 -0.31
CA LEU A 163 -1.10 18.12 -0.15
C LEU A 163 -2.40 17.57 0.42
N LYS A 164 -3.03 18.28 1.35
CA LYS A 164 -4.34 17.90 1.91
C LYS A 164 -5.44 17.92 0.85
N VAL A 165 -5.45 18.93 -0.02
CA VAL A 165 -6.41 19.01 -1.14
C VAL A 165 -6.18 17.88 -2.14
N GLU A 166 -4.93 17.62 -2.54
CA GLU A 166 -4.58 16.53 -3.46
C GLU A 166 -4.96 15.15 -2.89
N LEU A 167 -4.74 14.92 -1.59
CA LEU A 167 -5.16 13.70 -0.90
C LEU A 167 -6.68 13.53 -0.97
N LEU A 168 -7.45 14.59 -0.66
CA LEU A 168 -8.91 14.54 -0.74
C LEU A 168 -9.39 14.25 -2.18
N GLN A 169 -8.74 14.86 -3.18
CA GLN A 169 -9.05 14.62 -4.58
C GLN A 169 -8.78 13.16 -4.97
N MET A 170 -7.60 12.63 -4.63
CA MET A 170 -7.27 11.22 -4.90
C MET A 170 -8.23 10.26 -4.19
N LYS A 171 -8.66 10.58 -2.96
CA LYS A 171 -9.65 9.77 -2.24
C LYS A 171 -10.99 9.73 -2.96
N ILE A 172 -11.46 10.86 -3.50
CA ILE A 172 -12.70 10.94 -4.27
C ILE A 172 -12.56 10.15 -5.57
N GLN A 173 -11.46 10.34 -6.31
CA GLN A 173 -11.18 9.60 -7.54
C GLN A 173 -11.11 8.09 -7.31
N LEU A 174 -10.46 7.64 -6.25
CA LEU A 174 -10.37 6.23 -5.91
C LEU A 174 -11.74 5.64 -5.57
N ALA A 175 -12.57 6.38 -4.82
CA ALA A 175 -13.93 5.94 -4.51
C ALA A 175 -14.79 5.83 -5.78
N ASP A 176 -14.67 6.79 -6.70
CA ASP A 176 -15.38 6.77 -7.98
C ASP A 176 -14.95 5.58 -8.85
N VAL A 177 -13.65 5.38 -9.04
CA VAL A 177 -13.09 4.24 -9.78
C VAL A 177 -13.50 2.91 -9.14
N MET A 178 -13.45 2.79 -7.81
CA MET A 178 -13.89 1.59 -7.10
C MET A 178 -15.38 1.31 -7.32
N ASN A 179 -16.23 2.34 -7.26
CA ASN A 179 -17.66 2.20 -7.53
C ASN A 179 -17.92 1.81 -8.99
N LYS A 180 -17.21 2.43 -9.94
CA LYS A 180 -17.30 2.08 -11.35
C LYS A 180 -16.91 0.62 -11.60
N VAL A 181 -15.76 0.18 -11.11
CA VAL A 181 -15.31 -1.21 -11.24
C VAL A 181 -16.30 -2.18 -10.59
N ARG A 182 -16.85 -1.84 -9.42
CA ARG A 182 -17.87 -2.65 -8.75
C ARG A 182 -19.13 -2.79 -9.62
N SER A 183 -19.65 -1.68 -10.13
CA SER A 183 -20.82 -1.69 -11.00
C SER A 183 -20.56 -2.47 -12.29
N ASP A 184 -19.42 -2.24 -12.93
CA ASP A 184 -19.01 -2.96 -14.15
C ASP A 184 -18.93 -4.47 -13.88
N THR A 185 -18.36 -4.89 -12.74
CA THR A 185 -18.26 -6.31 -12.35
C THR A 185 -19.64 -6.93 -12.08
N ILE A 186 -20.55 -6.20 -11.41
CA ILE A 186 -21.91 -6.68 -11.16
C ILE A 186 -22.67 -6.83 -12.48
N LEU A 187 -22.52 -5.86 -13.39
CA LEU A 187 -23.14 -5.92 -14.72
C LEU A 187 -22.61 -7.11 -15.52
N ASP A 188 -21.29 -7.32 -15.55
CA ASP A 188 -20.66 -8.45 -16.23
C ASP A 188 -21.15 -9.80 -15.69
N MET A 189 -21.17 -9.97 -14.36
CA MET A 189 -21.73 -11.17 -13.73
C MET A 189 -23.21 -11.37 -14.07
N ASN A 190 -24.00 -10.30 -14.13
CA ASN A 190 -25.43 -10.40 -14.47
C ASN A 190 -25.63 -10.78 -15.93
N LEU A 191 -24.83 -10.23 -16.85
CA LEU A 191 -24.85 -10.60 -18.27
C LEU A 191 -24.47 -12.06 -18.45
N GLU A 192 -23.38 -12.51 -17.84
CA GLU A 192 -22.94 -13.90 -17.94
C GLU A 192 -23.94 -14.86 -17.29
N LYS A 193 -24.54 -14.48 -16.16
CA LYS A 193 -25.63 -15.25 -15.53
C LYS A 193 -26.85 -15.35 -16.45
N SER A 194 -27.20 -14.30 -17.18
CA SER A 194 -28.29 -14.32 -18.16
C SER A 194 -27.95 -15.26 -19.32
N ARG A 195 -26.72 -15.16 -19.85
CA ARG A 195 -26.24 -16.01 -20.94
C ARG A 195 -26.26 -17.50 -20.56
N VAL A 196 -25.80 -17.83 -19.36
CA VAL A 196 -25.86 -19.21 -18.84
C VAL A 196 -27.29 -19.70 -18.68
N LYS A 197 -28.22 -18.85 -18.22
CA LYS A 197 -29.64 -19.20 -18.12
C LYS A 197 -30.26 -19.47 -19.49
N GLU A 198 -29.96 -18.63 -20.48
CA GLU A 198 -30.45 -18.78 -21.84
C GLU A 198 -29.94 -20.08 -22.47
N LEU A 199 -28.63 -20.37 -22.35
CA LEU A 199 -28.06 -21.64 -22.82
C LEU A 199 -28.67 -22.85 -22.13
N LYS A 200 -28.92 -22.76 -20.82
CA LYS A 200 -29.59 -23.82 -20.08
C LYS A 200 -31.02 -24.04 -20.58
N ALA A 201 -31.78 -22.97 -20.82
CA ALA A 201 -33.14 -23.07 -21.35
C ALA A 201 -33.16 -23.67 -22.76
N ASP A 202 -32.20 -23.30 -23.62
CA ASP A 202 -32.04 -23.88 -24.96
C ASP A 202 -31.71 -25.38 -24.90
N HIS A 203 -30.82 -25.78 -23.99
CA HIS A 203 -30.52 -27.20 -23.76
C HIS A 203 -31.73 -27.98 -23.25
N GLU A 204 -32.49 -27.42 -22.31
CA GLU A 204 -33.71 -28.04 -21.79
C GLU A 204 -34.77 -28.20 -22.88
N ARG A 205 -34.90 -27.20 -23.75
CA ARG A 205 -35.78 -27.26 -24.92
C ARG A 205 -35.35 -28.36 -25.89
N LYS A 206 -34.07 -28.44 -26.27
CA LYS A 206 -33.56 -29.51 -27.14
C LYS A 206 -33.73 -30.90 -26.53
N LEU A 207 -33.54 -31.02 -25.21
CA LEU A 207 -33.78 -32.27 -24.49
C LEU A 207 -35.25 -32.65 -24.52
N LEU A 208 -36.16 -31.67 -24.42
CA LEU A 208 -37.59 -31.93 -24.54
C LEU A 208 -37.98 -32.34 -25.96
N GLU A 209 -37.49 -31.63 -26.99
CA GLU A 209 -37.71 -31.96 -28.40
C GLU A 209 -37.21 -33.39 -28.72
N THR A 210 -35.98 -33.74 -28.34
CA THR A 210 -35.47 -35.11 -28.53
C THR A 210 -36.27 -36.16 -27.77
N ARG A 211 -36.76 -35.84 -26.56
CA ARG A 211 -37.64 -36.74 -25.80
C ARG A 211 -38.99 -36.93 -26.49
N THR A 212 -39.57 -35.88 -27.07
CA THR A 212 -40.83 -35.99 -27.82
C THR A 212 -40.64 -36.80 -29.09
N ASP A 213 -39.55 -36.59 -29.83
CA ASP A 213 -39.24 -37.34 -31.06
C ASP A 213 -39.06 -38.83 -30.78
N ILE A 214 -38.34 -39.19 -29.71
CA ILE A 214 -38.19 -40.59 -29.27
C ILE A 214 -39.55 -41.21 -28.92
N MET A 215 -40.42 -40.46 -28.25
CA MET A 215 -41.74 -40.95 -27.87
C MET A 215 -42.63 -41.18 -29.10
N GLU A 216 -42.57 -40.29 -30.10
CA GLU A 216 -43.27 -40.46 -31.37
C GLU A 216 -42.76 -41.68 -32.13
N MET A 217 -41.44 -41.82 -32.31
CA MET A 217 -40.84 -43.00 -32.95
C MET A 217 -41.20 -44.30 -32.22
N THR A 218 -41.23 -44.30 -30.88
CA THR A 218 -41.62 -45.47 -30.08
C THR A 218 -43.08 -45.82 -30.33
N ALA A 219 -43.98 -44.83 -30.37
CA ALA A 219 -45.40 -45.05 -30.66
C ALA A 219 -45.62 -45.58 -32.09
N GLU A 220 -44.88 -45.07 -33.09
CA GLU A 220 -44.89 -45.62 -34.44
C GLU A 220 -44.41 -47.07 -34.46
N GLN A 221 -43.29 -47.37 -33.80
CA GLN A 221 -42.75 -48.72 -33.70
C GLN A 221 -43.76 -49.68 -33.05
N ASP A 222 -44.44 -49.28 -31.97
CA ASP A 222 -45.49 -50.08 -31.32
C ASP A 222 -46.68 -50.35 -32.26
N ARG A 223 -47.07 -49.36 -33.08
CA ARG A 223 -48.12 -49.55 -34.10
C ARG A 223 -47.68 -50.54 -35.18
N TYR A 224 -46.44 -50.45 -35.66
CA TYR A 224 -45.89 -51.43 -36.62
C TYR A 224 -45.79 -52.84 -36.00
N LEU A 225 -45.36 -52.93 -34.74
CA LEU A 225 -45.25 -54.19 -34.01
C LEU A 225 -46.62 -54.84 -33.84
N THR A 226 -47.62 -54.11 -33.35
CA THR A 226 -49.00 -54.60 -33.19
C THR A 226 -49.62 -55.04 -34.51
N GLN A 227 -49.43 -54.28 -35.59
CA GLN A 227 -49.89 -54.67 -36.92
C GLN A 227 -49.24 -55.99 -37.38
N THR A 228 -47.94 -56.15 -37.14
CA THR A 228 -47.20 -57.37 -37.52
C THR A 228 -47.66 -58.57 -36.69
N ASN A 229 -47.86 -58.40 -35.38
CA ASN A 229 -48.41 -59.45 -34.52
C ASN A 229 -49.80 -59.90 -35.01
N MET A 230 -50.69 -58.97 -35.34
CA MET A 230 -52.03 -59.30 -35.86
C MET A 230 -51.96 -60.07 -37.19
N LYS A 231 -51.02 -59.74 -38.07
CA LYS A 231 -50.77 -60.49 -39.32
C LYS A 231 -50.28 -61.90 -39.02
N ILE A 232 -49.31 -62.05 -38.12
CA ILE A 232 -48.78 -63.35 -37.69
C ILE A 232 -49.92 -64.20 -37.10
N ASP A 233 -50.74 -63.66 -36.20
CA ASP A 233 -51.85 -64.39 -35.60
C ASP A 233 -52.87 -64.86 -36.65
N THR A 234 -53.16 -64.00 -37.64
CA THR A 234 -54.07 -64.34 -38.75
C THR A 234 -53.48 -65.45 -39.64
N GLU A 235 -52.19 -65.35 -39.99
CA GLU A 235 -51.50 -66.38 -40.77
C GLU A 235 -51.42 -67.70 -39.99
N VAL A 236 -51.12 -67.67 -38.68
CA VAL A 236 -51.09 -68.86 -37.82
C VAL A 236 -52.46 -69.51 -37.73
N ALA A 237 -53.54 -68.73 -37.57
CA ALA A 237 -54.90 -69.24 -37.60
C ALA A 237 -55.24 -69.84 -38.97
N GLY A 238 -54.87 -69.17 -40.06
CA GLY A 238 -55.03 -69.67 -41.44
C GLY A 238 -54.31 -71.00 -41.66
N LEU A 239 -53.02 -71.08 -41.31
CA LEU A 239 -52.23 -72.31 -41.38
C LEU A 239 -52.83 -73.42 -40.51
N LYS A 240 -53.32 -73.11 -39.32
CA LYS A 240 -54.00 -74.08 -38.45
C LYS A 240 -55.27 -74.63 -39.10
N THR A 241 -56.11 -73.78 -39.68
CA THR A 241 -57.32 -74.25 -40.40
C THR A 241 -56.97 -75.10 -41.61
N MET A 242 -55.93 -74.73 -42.36
CA MET A 242 -55.43 -75.50 -43.50
C MET A 242 -54.85 -76.86 -43.05
N LEU A 243 -54.17 -76.90 -41.89
CA LEU A 243 -53.66 -78.14 -41.31
C LEU A 243 -54.81 -79.05 -40.84
N GLU A 244 -55.82 -78.47 -40.19
CA GLU A 244 -57.02 -79.21 -39.77
C GLU A 244 -57.79 -79.76 -40.98
N SER A 245 -57.95 -78.98 -42.05
CA SER A 245 -58.56 -79.47 -43.30
C SER A 245 -57.73 -80.57 -43.95
N HIS A 246 -56.40 -80.42 -44.00
CA HIS A 246 -55.50 -81.45 -44.55
C HIS A 246 -55.56 -82.75 -43.74
N LYS A 247 -55.66 -82.67 -42.40
CA LYS A 247 -55.86 -83.84 -41.53
C LYS A 247 -57.19 -84.54 -41.83
N LEU A 248 -58.27 -83.78 -41.99
CA LEU A 248 -59.58 -84.34 -42.33
C LEU A 248 -59.58 -85.00 -43.72
N ASP A 249 -58.93 -84.39 -44.71
CA ASP A 249 -58.83 -84.96 -46.05
C ASP A 249 -57.98 -86.23 -46.05
N THR A 250 -56.86 -86.25 -45.32
CA THR A 250 -56.05 -87.46 -45.13
C THR A 250 -56.88 -88.60 -44.52
N ILE A 251 -57.70 -88.31 -43.51
CA ILE A 251 -58.62 -89.29 -42.90
C ILE A 251 -59.65 -89.79 -43.92
N LYS A 252 -60.24 -88.91 -44.73
CA LYS A 252 -61.19 -89.29 -45.78
C LYS A 252 -60.55 -90.18 -46.85
N TYR A 253 -59.36 -89.81 -47.37
CA TYR A 253 -58.64 -90.60 -48.36
C TYR A 253 -58.24 -91.97 -47.79
N LEU A 254 -57.81 -92.02 -46.52
CA LEU A 254 -57.50 -93.27 -45.85
C LEU A 254 -58.73 -94.18 -45.73
N ALA A 255 -59.85 -93.65 -45.23
CA ALA A 255 -61.11 -94.39 -45.13
C ALA A 255 -61.59 -94.89 -46.50
N GLY A 256 -61.50 -94.05 -47.53
CA GLY A 256 -61.78 -94.42 -48.91
C GLY A 256 -60.90 -95.58 -49.41
N SER A 257 -59.58 -95.51 -49.18
CA SER A 257 -58.64 -96.55 -49.60
C SER A 257 -58.85 -97.89 -48.89
N VAL A 258 -59.17 -97.88 -47.59
CA VAL A 258 -59.47 -99.10 -46.84
C VAL A 258 -60.80 -99.70 -47.30
N PHE A 259 -61.81 -98.86 -47.57
CA PHE A 259 -63.10 -99.31 -48.08
C PHE A 259 -63.00 -99.89 -49.50
N THR A 260 -62.22 -99.29 -50.39
CA THR A 260 -61.97 -99.85 -51.72
C THR A 260 -61.16 -101.14 -51.65
N CYS A 261 -60.15 -101.22 -50.78
CA CYS A 261 -59.41 -102.46 -50.52
C CYS A 261 -60.33 -103.59 -50.00
N LEU A 262 -61.17 -103.30 -49.00
CA LEU A 262 -62.18 -104.23 -48.50
C LEU A 262 -63.17 -104.67 -49.59
N THR A 263 -63.62 -103.75 -50.44
CA THR A 263 -64.53 -104.05 -51.56
C THR A 263 -63.86 -104.98 -52.57
N VAL A 264 -62.58 -104.77 -52.90
CA VAL A 264 -61.81 -105.65 -53.78
C VAL A 264 -61.64 -107.03 -53.15
N VAL A 265 -61.26 -107.11 -51.86
CA VAL A 265 -61.13 -108.39 -51.14
C VAL A 265 -62.46 -109.15 -51.09
N LEU A 266 -63.58 -108.48 -50.79
CA LEU A 266 -64.91 -109.09 -50.82
C LEU A 266 -65.34 -109.51 -52.23
N GLY A 267 -64.98 -108.73 -53.25
CA GLY A 267 -65.19 -109.09 -54.66
C GLY A 267 -64.43 -110.35 -55.06
N PHE A 268 -63.17 -110.47 -54.66
CA PHE A 268 -62.37 -111.70 -54.84
C PHE A 268 -62.94 -112.89 -54.07
N TYR A 269 -63.38 -112.68 -52.81
CA TYR A 269 -64.00 -113.72 -52.01
C TYR A 269 -65.30 -114.25 -52.64
N ARG A 270 -66.05 -113.39 -53.34
CA ARG A 270 -67.28 -113.75 -54.06
C ARG A 270 -67.04 -114.54 -55.36
N ILE A 271 -65.87 -114.41 -55.98
CA ILE A 271 -65.51 -115.15 -57.20
C ILE A 271 -64.92 -116.54 -56.89
N TRP A 272 -64.40 -116.74 -55.67
CA TRP A 272 -63.73 -117.97 -55.22
C TRP A 272 -64.66 -118.95 -54.45
N MET A 273 -65.91 -118.57 -54.18
CA MET A 273 -66.94 -119.42 -53.58
C MET A 273 -67.95 -119.88 -54.64
#